data_AF-A0AAV3SBC4-F1
#
_entry.id   AF-A0AAV3SBC4-F1
#
_cell.length_a   1.000
_cell.length_b   1.000
_cell.length_c   1.000
_cell.angle_alpha   90.00
_cell.angle_beta   90.00
_cell.angle_gamma   90.00
#
_symmetry.space_group_name_H-M   'P 1'
#
loop_
_entity.id
_entity.type
_entity.pdbx_description
1 polymer ?
#
loop_
_entity_poly.entity_id
_entity_poly.type
_entity_poly.pdbx_seq_one_letter_code
_entity_poly.pdbx_strand_id
1 'polypeptide(L)' 'MNGRSQAGVVAGCLYVAGIEVERRMTQARLANAADVSTATLRSRVEETRALEA' A
#
# COMPACT_ATOMS: atom_id res chain seq x y z
N MET A 1 13.00 -16.13 -2.82
CA MET A 1 11.71 -15.47 -2.50
C MET A 1 11.79 -14.04 -2.99
N ASN A 2 11.03 -13.66 -4.02
CA ASN A 2 10.89 -12.25 -4.37
C ASN A 2 10.36 -11.53 -3.12
N GLY A 3 11.06 -10.50 -2.63
CA GLY A 3 10.76 -9.78 -1.37
C GLY A 3 9.46 -8.96 -1.40
N ARG A 4 8.40 -9.51 -1.99
CA ARG A 4 7.10 -8.91 -2.24
C ARG A 4 6.04 -9.79 -1.59
N SER A 5 5.72 -9.48 -0.33
CA SER A 5 4.56 -10.07 0.34
C SER A 5 3.28 -9.64 -0.38
N GLN A 6 2.40 -10.60 -0.67
CA GLN A 6 1.09 -10.36 -1.27
C GLN A 6 0.26 -9.38 -0.43
N ALA A 7 0.35 -9.46 0.90
CA ALA A 7 -0.35 -8.56 1.82
C ALA A 7 0.10 -7.09 1.63
N GLY A 8 1.40 -6.86 1.45
CA GLY A 8 1.93 -5.51 1.21
C GLY A 8 1.46 -4.90 -0.11
N VAL A 9 1.32 -5.73 -1.15
CA VAL A 9 0.80 -5.28 -2.46
C VAL A 9 -0.67 -4.85 -2.33
N VAL A 10 -1.52 -5.71 -1.74
CA VAL A 10 -2.94 -5.41 -1.53
C VAL A 10 -3.12 -4.15 -0.68
N ALA A 11 -2.31 -3.99 0.37
CA ALA A 11 -2.34 -2.79 1.20
C ALA A 11 -1.96 -1.52 0.42
N GLY A 12 -0.98 -1.61 -0.49
CA GLY A 12 -0.62 -0.51 -1.38
C GLY A 12 -1.78 -0.08 -2.28
N CYS A 13 -2.44 -1.04 -2.93
CA CYS A 13 -3.62 -0.79 -3.76
C CYS A 13 -4.77 -0.17 -2.97
N LEU A 14 -5.08 -0.71 -1.78
CA LEU A 14 -6.13 -0.18 -0.90
C LEU A 14 -5.85 1.26 -0.47
N TYR A 15 -4.59 1.62 -0.26
CA TYR A 15 -4.22 2.99 0.07
C TYR A 15 -4.48 3.95 -1.09
N VAL A 16 -4.08 3.57 -2.32
CA VAL A 16 -4.31 4.39 -3.52
C VAL A 16 -5.81 4.56 -3.77
N ALA A 17 -6.58 3.47 -3.81
CA ALA A 17 -8.03 3.51 -3.99
C ALA A 17 -8.73 4.33 -2.89
N GLY A 18 -8.26 4.23 -1.64
CA GLY A 18 -8.78 5.03 -0.52
C GLY A 18 -8.60 6.54 -0.70
N ILE A 19 -7.50 6.97 -1.30
CA ILE A 19 -7.27 8.37 -1.66
C ILE A 19 -8.26 8.84 -2.73
N GLU A 20 -8.47 8.03 -3.77
CA GLU A 20 -9.36 8.40 -4.90
C GLU A 20 -10.82 8.59 -4.47
N VAL A 21 -11.28 7.79 -3.52
CA VAL A 21 -12.67 7.87 -2.99
C VAL A 21 -12.79 8.74 -1.74
N GLU A 22 -11.76 9.54 -1.41
CA GLU A 22 -11.69 10.43 -0.24
C GLU A 22 -11.94 9.72 1.11
N ARG A 23 -11.70 8.41 1.18
CA ARG A 23 -11.79 7.63 2.43
C ARG A 23 -10.49 7.80 3.21
N ARG A 24 -10.58 8.40 4.41
CA ARG A 24 -9.43 8.52 5.31
C ARG A 24 -8.91 7.14 5.71
N MET A 25 -7.85 6.70 5.03
CA MET A 25 -7.04 5.54 5.40
C MET A 25 -5.59 6.01 5.49
N THR A 26 -4.90 5.64 6.57
CA THR A 26 -3.49 5.97 6.74
C THR A 26 -2.63 4.78 6.32
N GLN A 27 -1.43 5.06 5.81
CA GLN A 27 -0.44 4.02 5.55
C GLN A 27 -0.13 3.20 6.80
N ALA A 28 -0.05 3.84 7.98
CA ALA A 28 0.19 3.14 9.24
C ALA A 28 -0.89 2.08 9.56
N ARG A 29 -2.17 2.41 9.34
CA ARG A 29 -3.28 1.47 9.58
C ARG A 29 -3.22 0.26 8.64
N LEU A 30 -2.94 0.50 7.37
CA LEU A 30 -2.85 -0.56 6.37
C LEU A 30 -1.59 -1.42 6.53
N ALA A 31 -0.47 -0.82 6.90
CA ALA A 31 0.79 -1.52 7.16
C ALA A 31 0.65 -2.46 8.37
N ASN A 32 0.00 -2.00 9.44
CA ASN A 32 -0.33 -2.82 10.60
C ASN A 32 -1.26 -4.00 10.23
N ALA A 33 -2.33 -3.74 9.46
CA ALA A 33 -3.26 -4.78 9.03
C ALA A 33 -2.62 -5.83 8.10
N ALA A 34 -1.61 -5.44 7.33
CA ALA A 34 -0.89 -6.30 6.40
C ALA A 34 0.37 -6.96 7.01
N ASP A 35 0.66 -6.70 8.28
CA ASP A 35 1.88 -7.15 8.98
C ASP A 35 3.16 -6.80 8.21
N VAL A 36 3.26 -5.54 7.77
CA VAL A 36 4.44 -5.00 7.10
C VAL A 36 4.88 -3.69 7.73
N SER A 37 6.12 -3.28 7.49
CA SER A 37 6.57 -1.95 7.88
C SER A 37 5.87 -0.86 7.05
N THR A 38 5.66 0.32 7.64
CA THR A 38 5.13 1.48 6.92
C THR A 38 5.99 1.86 5.72
N ALA A 39 7.31 1.66 5.80
CA ALA A 39 8.24 1.90 4.68
C ALA A 39 8.00 0.91 3.52
N THR A 40 7.75 -0.36 3.83
CA THR A 40 7.37 -1.36 2.83
C THR A 40 6.07 -0.97 2.13
N LEU A 41 5.06 -0.53 2.89
CA LEU A 41 3.81 -0.08 2.30
C LEU A 41 4.00 1.14 1.38
N ARG A 42 4.80 2.12 1.80
CA ARG A 42 5.11 3.30 0.98
C ARG A 42 5.72 2.92 -0.37
N SER A 43 6.69 2.00 -0.38
CA SER A 43 7.29 1.49 -1.61
C SER A 43 6.23 0.85 -2.53
N ARG A 44 5.24 0.12 -1.98
CA ARG A 44 4.14 -0.46 -2.78
C ARG A 44 3.20 0.59 -3.34
N VAL A 45 2.95 1.67 -2.60
CA VAL A 45 2.16 2.80 -3.08
C VAL A 45 2.86 3.50 -4.25
N GLU A 46 4.17 3.74 -4.13
CA GLU A 46 4.98 4.35 -5.19
C GLU A 46 4.99 3.49 -6.46
N GLU A 47 5.21 2.18 -6.32
CA GLU A 47 5.12 1.23 -7.44
C GLU A 47 3.73 1.22 -8.08
N THR A 48 2.66 1.27 -7.28
CA THR A 48 1.28 1.25 -7.81
C THR A 48 1.00 2.50 -8.64
N ARG A 49 1.39 3.68 -8.15
CA ARG A 49 1.24 4.95 -8.89
C ARG A 49 2.09 5.00 -10.16
N ALA A 50 3.26 4.35 -10.16
CA ALA A 50 4.09 4.27 -11.35
C ALA A 50 3.46 3.43 -12.47
N LEU A 51 2.45 2.60 -12.18
CA LEU A 51 1.67 1.87 -13.19
C LEU A 51 0.54 2.70 -13.80
N GLU A 52 0.18 3.82 -13.17
CA GLU A 52 -0.89 4.73 -13.63
C GLU A 52 -0.35 5.86 -14.53
N ALA A 53 0.97 5.94 -14.72
CA ALA A 53 1.67 6.93 -15.55
C ALA A 53 1.98 6.38 -16.95
#